data_AF-N6T3B5-F1
#
_entry.id   AF-N6T3B5-F1
#
_cell.length_a   1.000
_cell.length_b   1.000
_cell.length_c   1.000
_cell.angle_alpha   90.00
_cell.angle_beta   90.00
_cell.angle_gamma   90.00
#
_symmetry.space_group_name_H-M   'P 1'
#
loop_
_entity.id
_entity.type
_entity.pdbx_description
1 polymer ?
#
loop_
_entity_poly.entity_id
_entity_poly.type
_entity_poly.pdbx_seq_one_letter_code
_entity_poly.pdbx_strand_id
1 'polypeptide(L)'
;MEESYFDIIDIQAQAEIQGAPELYIRAGSLLRLVCTLKHSTEPPAFVFWFHEQRMINYDQGISVVESRSSSILHLQDADKSHNGNYTCSPSNAVPASINVHVLNATADLKSISSCTEP
;
A
#
# COMPACT_ATOMS: atom_id res chain seq x y z
N MET A 1 -2.00 12.51 46.64
CA MET A 1 -2.65 13.12 45.47
C MET A 1 -1.85 12.64 44.27
N GLU A 2 -2.01 11.37 43.90
CA GLU A 2 -1.48 10.84 42.65
C GLU A 2 -2.55 11.12 41.61
N GLU A 3 -2.37 12.18 40.85
CA GLU A 3 -3.17 12.38 39.65
C GLU A 3 -2.80 11.26 38.69
N SER A 4 -3.67 10.26 38.63
CA SER A 4 -3.65 9.20 37.65
C SER A 4 -3.63 9.84 36.26
N TYR A 5 -2.46 9.80 35.64
CA TYR A 5 -2.26 10.11 34.23
C TYR A 5 -3.01 9.07 33.43
N PHE A 6 -4.26 9.37 33.08
CA PHE A 6 -5.00 8.62 32.08
C PHE A 6 -4.36 8.98 30.73
N ASP A 7 -3.48 8.12 30.24
CA ASP A 7 -3.15 8.04 28.83
C ASP A 7 -4.44 7.73 28.08
N ILE A 8 -5.14 8.77 27.61
CA ILE A 8 -6.21 8.58 26.64
C ILE A 8 -5.50 8.15 25.37
N ILE A 9 -5.46 6.84 25.14
CA ILE A 9 -4.99 6.29 23.87
C ILE A 9 -5.98 6.82 22.83
N ASP A 10 -5.58 7.81 22.05
CA ASP A 10 -6.37 8.35 20.95
C ASP A 10 -6.36 7.30 19.83
N ILE A 11 -7.30 6.37 19.91
CA ILE A 11 -7.45 5.29 18.94
C ILE A 11 -8.17 5.89 17.72
N GLN A 12 -7.42 6.58 16.87
CA GLN A 12 -7.94 7.09 15.61
C GLN A 12 -8.08 5.96 14.59
N ALA A 13 -9.13 6.05 13.77
CA ALA A 13 -9.29 5.16 12.62
C ALA A 13 -8.12 5.39 11.64
N GLN A 14 -7.45 4.31 11.24
CA GLN A 14 -6.29 4.39 10.36
C GLN A 14 -6.29 3.27 9.33
N ALA A 15 -5.79 3.55 8.14
CA ALA A 15 -5.49 2.55 7.14
C ALA A 15 -4.17 1.85 7.46
N GLU A 16 -4.03 0.61 7.00
CA GLU A 16 -2.80 -0.16 7.04
C GLU A 16 -2.65 -0.94 5.74
N ILE A 17 -1.53 -0.77 5.04
CA ILE A 17 -1.23 -1.51 3.82
C ILE A 17 -0.36 -2.72 4.17
N GLN A 18 -0.80 -3.91 3.75
CA GLN A 18 -0.03 -5.14 3.95
C GLN A 18 1.31 -5.08 3.21
N GLY A 19 2.40 -5.33 3.95
CA GLY A 19 3.76 -5.32 3.41
C GLY A 19 4.43 -3.94 3.42
N ALA A 20 3.80 -2.90 3.98
CA ALA A 20 4.46 -1.61 4.20
C ALA A 20 5.67 -1.76 5.13
N PRO A 21 6.72 -0.92 4.99
CA PRO A 21 6.79 0.27 4.14
C PRO A 21 7.27 0.03 2.71
N GLU A 22 7.84 -1.14 2.40
CA GLU A 22 8.44 -1.42 1.09
C GLU A 22 8.00 -2.77 0.52
N LEU A 23 7.61 -2.76 -0.77
CA LEU A 23 7.22 -3.96 -1.50
C LEU A 23 8.06 -4.11 -2.76
N TYR A 24 8.65 -5.29 -2.96
CA TYR A 24 9.44 -5.62 -4.14
C TYR A 24 8.70 -6.66 -4.99
N ILE A 25 8.42 -6.32 -6.24
CA ILE A 25 7.75 -7.21 -7.20
C ILE A 25 8.55 -7.33 -8.48
N ARG A 26 8.24 -8.33 -9.31
CA ARG A 26 8.90 -8.50 -10.61
C ARG A 26 8.15 -7.76 -11.71
N ALA A 27 8.87 -7.25 -12.69
CA ALA A 27 8.25 -6.72 -13.90
C ALA A 27 7.41 -7.81 -14.60
N GLY A 28 6.24 -7.44 -15.11
CA GLY A 28 5.25 -8.34 -15.70
C GLY A 28 4.44 -9.15 -14.69
N SER A 29 4.57 -8.88 -13.38
CA SER A 29 3.77 -9.54 -12.35
C SER A 29 2.54 -8.70 -11.97
N LEU A 30 1.56 -9.36 -11.33
CA LEU A 30 0.39 -8.72 -10.75
C LEU A 30 0.78 -8.00 -9.45
N LEU A 31 0.69 -6.67 -9.43
CA LEU A 31 0.77 -5.89 -8.21
C LEU A 31 -0.57 -5.98 -7.48
N ARG A 32 -0.53 -6.44 -6.23
CA ARG A 32 -1.71 -6.53 -5.36
C ARG A 32 -1.44 -5.84 -4.02
N LEU A 33 -2.07 -4.69 -3.82
CA LEU A 33 -1.98 -3.93 -2.57
C LEU A 33 -3.27 -4.11 -1.77
N VAL A 34 -3.14 -4.50 -0.51
CA VAL A 34 -4.27 -4.69 0.40
C VAL A 34 -4.21 -3.64 1.48
N CYS A 35 -5.20 -2.75 1.48
CA CYS A 35 -5.40 -1.75 2.51
C CYS A 35 -6.52 -2.22 3.46
N THR A 36 -6.25 -2.25 4.76
CA THR A 36 -7.23 -2.59 5.79
C THR A 36 -7.44 -1.41 6.73
N LEU A 37 -8.69 -1.12 7.09
CA LEU A 37 -9.02 -0.10 8.08
C LEU A 37 -8.98 -0.71 9.47
N LYS A 38 -8.21 -0.08 10.36
CA LYS A 38 -8.14 -0.38 11.78
C LYS A 38 -8.89 0.69 12.55
N HIS A 39 -9.50 0.29 13.65
CA HIS A 39 -10.18 1.18 14.60
C HIS A 39 -11.32 2.03 14.01
N SER A 40 -11.78 1.71 12.80
CA SER A 40 -12.93 2.35 12.18
C SER A 40 -14.21 1.67 12.64
N THR A 41 -15.14 2.44 13.21
CA THR A 41 -16.46 1.98 13.67
C THR A 41 -17.50 1.95 12.54
N GLU A 42 -17.23 2.66 11.45
CA GLU A 42 -18.12 2.82 10.30
C GLU A 42 -17.37 2.51 9.00
N PRO A 43 -18.01 1.90 7.99
CA PRO A 43 -17.36 1.69 6.70
C PRO A 43 -17.06 3.04 6.02
N PRO A 44 -15.94 3.18 5.29
CA PRO A 44 -15.64 4.39 4.54
C PRO A 44 -16.67 4.57 3.42
N ALA A 45 -17.04 5.82 3.12
CA ALA A 45 -17.93 6.13 2.01
C ALA A 45 -17.23 5.94 0.65
N PHE A 46 -15.90 6.10 0.62
CA PHE A 46 -15.03 5.87 -0.53
C PHE A 46 -13.59 5.64 -0.07
N VAL A 47 -12.80 4.92 -0.87
CA VAL A 47 -11.35 4.78 -0.68
C VAL A 47 -10.59 5.20 -1.93
N PHE A 48 -9.78 6.25 -1.80
CA PHE A 48 -8.91 6.69 -2.89
C PHE A 48 -7.55 6.02 -2.84
N TRP A 49 -7.08 5.59 -4.00
CA TRP A 49 -5.72 5.14 -4.23
C TRP A 49 -4.97 6.20 -5.02
N PHE A 50 -3.82 6.57 -4.48
CA PHE A 50 -2.89 7.48 -5.12
C PHE A 50 -1.62 6.73 -5.48
N HIS A 51 -1.08 7.02 -6.66
CA HIS A 51 0.30 6.75 -7.00
C HIS A 51 1.00 8.11 -7.11
N GLU A 52 2.00 8.31 -6.26
CA GLU A 52 2.61 9.62 -5.99
C GLU A 52 1.54 10.65 -5.57
N GLN A 53 1.32 11.70 -6.37
CA GLN A 53 0.29 12.72 -6.11
C GLN A 53 -0.94 12.59 -7.03
N ARG A 54 -1.07 11.49 -7.79
CA ARG A 54 -2.16 11.29 -8.75
C ARG A 54 -3.09 10.18 -8.31
N MET A 55 -4.40 10.44 -8.36
CA MET A 55 -5.41 9.42 -8.11
C MET A 55 -5.49 8.44 -9.28
N ILE A 56 -5.52 7.14 -8.96
CA ILE A 56 -5.37 6.05 -9.94
C ILE A 56 -6.52 5.03 -9.92
N ASN A 57 -7.58 5.27 -9.14
CA ASN A 57 -8.72 4.34 -9.02
C ASN A 57 -9.36 3.93 -10.36
N TYR A 58 -9.28 4.80 -11.37
CA TYR A 58 -9.96 4.64 -12.67
C TYR A 58 -8.98 4.54 -13.85
N ASP A 59 -7.69 4.33 -13.57
CA ASP A 59 -6.69 4.18 -14.60
C ASP A 59 -6.85 2.86 -15.37
N GLN A 60 -6.43 2.87 -16.63
CA GLN A 60 -6.40 1.65 -17.44
C GLN A 60 -5.42 0.64 -16.85
N GLY A 61 -5.86 -0.61 -16.68
CA GLY A 61 -5.05 -1.69 -16.09
C GLY A 61 -5.11 -1.78 -14.56
N ILE A 62 -5.80 -0.83 -13.91
CA ILE A 62 -6.01 -0.81 -12.46
C ILE A 62 -7.45 -1.22 -12.15
N SER A 63 -7.60 -2.09 -11.16
CA SER A 63 -8.91 -2.46 -10.63
C SER A 63 -8.89 -2.39 -9.11
N VAL A 64 -9.86 -1.68 -8.55
CA VAL A 64 -10.02 -1.52 -7.10
C VAL A 64 -11.23 -2.33 -6.66
N VAL A 65 -11.02 -3.20 -5.68
CA VAL A 65 -12.08 -3.99 -5.04
C VAL A 65 -12.23 -3.50 -3.62
N GLU A 66 -13.37 -2.85 -3.35
CA GLU A 66 -13.69 -2.31 -2.03
C GLU A 66 -14.56 -3.28 -1.23
N SER A 67 -14.43 -3.21 0.09
CA SER A 67 -15.18 -3.98 1.08
C SER A 67 -15.39 -3.12 2.32
N ARG A 68 -16.20 -3.59 3.28
CA ARG A 68 -16.60 -2.79 4.46
C ARG A 68 -15.44 -2.18 5.25
N SER A 69 -14.29 -2.86 5.32
CA SER A 69 -13.13 -2.43 6.10
C SER A 69 -11.81 -2.65 5.36
N SER A 70 -11.87 -2.82 4.04
CA SER A 70 -10.67 -3.03 3.23
C SER A 70 -10.85 -2.57 1.80
N SER A 71 -9.77 -2.15 1.17
CA SER A 71 -9.69 -1.85 -0.25
C SER A 71 -8.50 -2.56 -0.85
N ILE A 72 -8.69 -3.23 -1.98
CA ILE A 72 -7.64 -3.99 -2.65
C ILE A 72 -7.42 -3.40 -4.04
N LEU A 73 -6.21 -2.94 -4.30
CA LEU A 73 -5.78 -2.49 -5.62
C LEU A 73 -5.05 -3.62 -6.34
N HIS A 74 -5.50 -3.92 -7.57
CA HIS A 74 -4.82 -4.83 -8.48
C HIS A 74 -4.36 -4.07 -9.71
N LEU A 75 -3.11 -4.29 -10.10
CA LEU A 75 -2.50 -3.73 -11.30
C LEU A 75 -1.76 -4.85 -12.05
N GLN A 76 -2.20 -5.14 -13.26
CA GLN A 76 -1.62 -6.17 -14.11
C GLN A 76 -0.36 -5.65 -14.81
N ASP A 77 0.53 -6.57 -15.18
CA ASP A 77 1.74 -6.28 -15.97
C ASP A 77 2.56 -5.11 -15.41
N ALA A 78 2.87 -5.15 -14.10
CA ALA A 78 3.63 -4.10 -13.45
C ALA A 78 4.97 -3.87 -14.15
N ASP A 79 5.32 -2.61 -14.37
CA ASP A 79 6.54 -2.19 -15.06
C ASP A 79 7.29 -1.12 -14.24
N LYS A 80 8.39 -0.59 -14.78
CA LYS A 80 9.17 0.45 -14.09
C LYS A 80 8.41 1.76 -13.85
N SER A 81 7.41 2.08 -14.66
CA SER A 81 6.59 3.29 -14.47
C SER A 81 5.67 3.18 -13.25
N HIS A 82 5.36 1.95 -12.84
CA HIS A 82 4.58 1.66 -11.64
C HIS A 82 5.40 1.70 -10.35
N ASN A 83 6.71 1.96 -10.42
CA ASN A 83 7.52 2.18 -9.22
C ASN A 83 7.05 3.47 -8.52
N GLY A 84 7.03 3.46 -7.19
CA GLY A 84 6.82 4.68 -6.40
C GLY A 84 5.96 4.48 -5.17
N ASN A 85 5.51 5.59 -4.61
CA ASN A 85 4.67 5.59 -3.41
C ASN A 85 3.21 5.38 -3.79
N TYR A 86 2.59 4.35 -3.21
CA TYR A 86 1.16 4.11 -3.28
C TYR A 86 0.52 4.45 -1.94
N THR A 87 -0.50 5.30 -1.98
CA THR A 87 -1.22 5.73 -0.78
C THR A 87 -2.69 5.34 -0.86
N CYS A 88 -3.16 4.62 0.17
CA CYS A 88 -4.56 4.33 0.41
C CYS A 88 -5.13 5.40 1.35
N SER A 89 -6.15 6.12 0.89
CA SER A 89 -6.79 7.23 1.60
C SER A 89 -8.30 7.00 1.72
N PRO A 90 -8.76 6.38 2.83
CA PRO A 90 -10.18 6.24 3.12
C PRO A 90 -10.81 7.57 3.58
N SER A 91 -12.12 7.73 3.36
CA SER A 91 -12.84 8.97 3.74
C SER A 91 -12.92 9.26 5.24
N ASN A 92 -12.75 8.24 6.09
CA ASN A 92 -12.97 8.32 7.54
C ASN A 92 -11.79 7.75 8.37
N ALA A 93 -10.60 7.66 7.79
CA ALA A 93 -9.42 7.12 8.46
C ALA A 93 -8.15 7.82 7.98
N VAL A 94 -7.11 7.79 8.82
CA VAL A 94 -5.77 8.26 8.46
C VAL A 94 -5.24 7.44 7.28
N PRO A 95 -4.70 8.06 6.22
CA PRO A 95 -4.15 7.35 5.07
C PRO A 95 -2.89 6.54 5.42
N ALA A 96 -2.63 5.50 4.64
CA ALA A 96 -1.40 4.71 4.72
C ALA A 96 -0.70 4.64 3.38
N SER A 97 0.64 4.57 3.42
CA SER A 97 1.49 4.59 2.23
C SER A 97 2.44 3.40 2.21
N ILE A 98 2.79 2.94 1.01
CA ILE A 98 3.78 1.90 0.74
C ILE A 98 4.63 2.29 -0.46
N ASN A 99 5.92 2.00 -0.43
CA ASN A 99 6.80 2.20 -1.57
C ASN A 99 6.94 0.90 -2.36
N VAL A 100 6.57 0.90 -3.63
CA VAL A 100 6.63 -0.27 -4.51
C VAL A 100 7.83 -0.16 -5.44
N HIS A 101 8.64 -1.21 -5.45
CA HIS A 101 9.82 -1.37 -6.28
C HIS A 101 9.60 -2.50 -7.29
N VAL A 102 9.64 -2.16 -8.57
CA VAL A 102 9.49 -3.13 -9.66
C VAL A 102 10.87 -3.54 -10.17
N LEU A 103 11.23 -4.78 -9.89
CA LEU A 103 12.51 -5.41 -10.22
C LEU A 103 12.43 -6.06 -11.60
N ASN A 104 13.41 -5.79 -12.46
CA ASN A 104 13.53 -6.47 -13.74
C ASN A 104 14.30 -7.77 -13.54
N ALA A 105 13.67 -8.91 -13.86
CA ALA A 105 14.24 -10.24 -13.68
C ALA A 105 15.67 -10.39 -14.26
N THR A 106 16.00 -9.68 -15.34
CA THR A 106 17.32 -9.76 -15.99
C THR A 106 18.39 -8.84 -15.39
N ALA A 107 18.00 -7.79 -14.67
CA ALA A 107 18.92 -6.80 -14.11
C ALA A 107 19.25 -7.09 -12.64
N ASP A 108 18.27 -7.53 -11.85
CA ASP A 108 18.42 -7.63 -10.39
C ASP A 108 18.90 -9.02 -9.95
N LEU A 109 18.68 -10.07 -10.76
CA LEU A 109 19.34 -11.36 -10.54
C LEU A 109 20.86 -11.31 -10.78
N LYS A 110 21.37 -10.29 -11.49
CA LYS A 110 22.82 -10.06 -11.63
C LYS A 110 23.46 -9.42 -10.40
N SER A 111 22.72 -8.67 -9.59
CA SER A 111 23.25 -8.07 -8.34
C SER A 111 23.21 -9.05 -7.17
N ILE A 112 22.27 -10.00 -7.17
CA ILE A 112 22.20 -11.06 -6.14
C ILE A 112 23.23 -12.17 -6.43
N SER A 113 23.55 -12.43 -7.71
CA SER A 113 24.55 -13.44 -8.09
C SER A 113 26.00 -13.02 -7.82
N SER A 114 26.30 -11.75 -7.52
CA SER A 114 27.67 -11.31 -7.21
C SER A 114 28.11 -11.60 -5.77
N CYS A 115 27.24 -12.19 -4.93
CA CYS A 115 27.58 -12.62 -3.56
C CYS A 115 28.04 -14.08 -3.46
N THR A 116 28.28 -14.75 -4.60
CA THR A 116 28.80 -16.12 -4.64
C THR A 116 29.99 -16.21 -5.58
N GLU A 117 31.18 -15.92 -5.07
CA GLU A 117 32.39 -16.58 -5.55
C GLU A 117 33.37 -16.76 -4.36
N PRO A 118 34.12 -17.88 -4.30
CA PRO A 118 34.76 -18.39 -3.08
C PRO A 118 36.04 -17.67 -2.65
#